data_AF-A0A6G3DCD6-F1
#
_entry.id   AF-A0A6G3DCD6-F1
#
_cell.length_a   1.000
_cell.length_b   1.000
_cell.length_c   1.000
_cell.angle_alpha   90.00
_cell.angle_beta   90.00
_cell.angle_gamma   90.00
#
_symmetry.space_group_name_H-M   'P 1'
#
loop_
_entity.id
_entity.type
_entity.pdbx_description
1 polymer ?
#
loop_
_entity_poly.entity_id
_entity_poly.type
_entity_poly.pdbx_seq_one_letter_code
_entity_poly.pdbx_strand_id
1 'polypeptide(L)'
;MSLRIVVTVKYVPDATGDRHFADDLTVDRDDVDGLLSELDEYAVEQALQISENSDDDVEVTVLTVGPEDAKDALRKALSMGADKAIHVEDDDLHGTDAIGTSLVLAKAVEKAGYDLVVSGMASTDGT
;
A
#
# COMPACT_ATOMS: atom_id res chain seq x y z
N MET A 1 -10.88 -8.75 22.57
CA MET A 1 -9.69 -7.85 22.48
C MET A 1 -9.79 -7.13 21.14
N SER A 2 -9.06 -6.06 20.86
CA SER A 2 -9.09 -5.49 19.50
C SER A 2 -7.94 -6.07 18.67
N LEU A 3 -8.27 -6.72 17.55
CA LEU A 3 -7.30 -7.24 16.58
C LEU A 3 -6.89 -6.10 15.64
N ARG A 4 -5.60 -5.86 15.47
CA ARG A 4 -5.09 -4.84 14.54
C ARG A 4 -4.49 -5.49 13.31
N ILE A 5 -5.09 -5.21 12.16
CA ILE A 5 -4.59 -5.67 10.86
C ILE A 5 -3.93 -4.49 10.15
N VAL A 6 -2.68 -4.66 9.75
CA VAL A 6 -2.03 -3.71 8.85
C VAL A 6 -1.99 -4.29 7.44
N VAL A 7 -2.52 -3.54 6.48
CA VAL A 7 -2.50 -3.90 5.06
C VAL A 7 -1.49 -3.00 4.35
N THR A 8 -0.42 -3.59 3.81
CA THR A 8 0.53 -2.83 2.99
C THR A 8 -0.03 -2.71 1.58
N VAL A 9 -0.09 -1.49 1.05
CA VAL A 9 -0.60 -1.21 -0.28
C VAL A 9 0.40 -0.37 -1.08
N LYS A 10 0.37 -0.48 -2.41
CA LYS A 10 1.24 0.25 -3.32
C LYS A 10 0.42 1.11 -4.30
N TYR A 11 0.91 2.32 -4.52
CA TYR A 11 0.50 3.17 -5.63
C TYR A 11 1.32 2.83 -6.87
N VAL A 12 0.64 2.44 -7.95
CA VAL A 12 1.25 1.95 -9.19
C VAL A 12 0.64 2.67 -10.39
N PRO A 13 1.38 2.90 -11.49
CA PRO A 13 0.79 3.39 -12.73
C PRO A 13 -0.23 2.38 -13.27
N ASP A 14 -1.31 2.88 -13.88
CA ASP A 14 -2.32 2.05 -14.53
C ASP A 14 -1.68 1.12 -15.57
N ALA A 15 -1.95 -0.18 -15.45
CA ALA A 15 -1.40 -1.20 -16.34
C ALA A 15 -1.89 -1.08 -17.79
N THR A 16 -3.01 -0.38 -18.01
CA THR A 16 -3.59 -0.07 -19.33
C THR A 16 -2.99 1.19 -19.97
N GLY A 17 -2.24 1.99 -19.21
CA GLY A 17 -1.55 3.19 -19.69
C GLY A 17 -0.23 2.88 -20.41
N ASP A 18 0.34 3.91 -21.05
CA ASP A 18 1.63 3.82 -21.75
C ASP A 18 2.81 3.98 -20.77
N ARG A 19 3.09 2.89 -20.05
CA ARG A 19 4.12 2.85 -18.99
C ARG A 19 5.52 2.88 -19.57
N HIS A 20 6.36 3.77 -19.03
CA HIS A 20 7.76 3.89 -19.39
C HIS A 20 8.62 4.23 -18.16
N PHE A 21 9.93 4.26 -18.36
CA PHE A 21 10.86 4.73 -17.35
C PHE A 21 11.15 6.21 -17.57
N ALA A 22 11.30 6.95 -16.48
CA ALA A 22 11.82 8.30 -16.49
C ALA A 22 13.32 8.31 -16.87
N ASP A 23 13.88 9.51 -17.06
CA ASP A 23 15.29 9.70 -17.46
C ASP A 23 16.30 9.07 -16.48
N ASP A 24 15.93 8.92 -15.21
CA ASP A 24 16.74 8.31 -14.16
C ASP A 24 16.56 6.79 -14.01
N LEU A 25 15.84 6.17 -14.96
CA LEU A 25 15.53 4.74 -15.02
C LEU A 25 14.57 4.24 -13.93
N THR A 26 13.89 5.14 -13.22
CA THR A 26 12.79 4.80 -12.32
C THR A 26 11.45 4.78 -13.07
N VAL A 27 10.41 4.19 -12.47
CA VAL A 27 9.05 4.17 -13.05
C VAL A 27 8.53 5.60 -13.16
N ASP A 28 8.11 6.01 -14.36
CA ASP A 28 7.39 7.26 -14.57
C ASP A 28 5.99 7.20 -13.94
N ARG A 29 5.67 8.20 -13.12
CA ARG A 29 4.39 8.35 -12.43
C ARG A 29 3.67 9.66 -12.76
N ASP A 30 4.27 10.51 -13.59
CA ASP A 30 3.72 11.82 -13.95
C ASP A 30 2.85 11.74 -15.21
N ASP A 31 3.24 10.88 -16.16
CA ASP A 31 2.58 10.78 -17.48
C ASP A 31 1.44 9.74 -17.54
N VAL A 32 1.28 8.91 -16.51
CA VAL A 32 0.24 7.87 -16.43
C VAL A 32 -0.48 7.98 -15.09
N ASP A 33 -1.81 8.01 -15.13
CA ASP A 33 -2.64 7.98 -13.92
C ASP A 33 -2.24 6.80 -13.03
N GLY A 34 -1.91 7.07 -11.77
CA GLY A 34 -1.64 6.03 -10.80
C GLY A 34 -2.86 5.67 -9.96
N LEU A 35 -2.83 4.44 -9.45
CA LEU A 35 -3.94 3.81 -8.74
C LEU A 35 -3.43 2.89 -7.63
N LEU A 36 -4.36 2.49 -6.74
CA LEU A 36 -4.12 1.39 -5.81
C LEU A 36 -3.89 0.11 -6.60
N SER A 37 -2.78 -0.59 -6.37
CA SER A 37 -2.50 -1.83 -7.08
C SER A 37 -3.67 -2.82 -6.98
N GLU A 38 -4.09 -3.37 -8.12
CA GLU A 38 -5.20 -4.34 -8.21
C GLU A 38 -4.98 -5.55 -7.29
N LEU A 39 -3.71 -5.97 -7.09
CA LEU A 39 -3.35 -7.06 -6.21
C LEU A 39 -3.51 -6.70 -4.73
N ASP A 40 -3.37 -5.43 -4.39
CA ASP A 40 -3.54 -4.91 -3.05
C ASP A 40 -5.02 -4.65 -2.73
N GLU A 41 -5.90 -4.45 -3.73
CA GLU A 41 -7.35 -4.42 -3.51
C GLU A 41 -7.84 -5.74 -2.90
N TYR A 42 -7.31 -6.88 -3.35
CA TYR A 42 -7.60 -8.17 -2.72
C TYR A 42 -7.10 -8.25 -1.28
N ALA A 43 -5.92 -7.70 -0.98
CA ALA A 43 -5.38 -7.69 0.38
C ALA A 43 -6.24 -6.86 1.34
N VAL A 44 -6.72 -5.69 0.89
CA VAL A 44 -7.66 -4.85 1.64
C VAL A 44 -8.98 -5.60 1.85
N GLU A 45 -9.56 -6.17 0.79
CA GLU A 45 -10.80 -6.94 0.87
C GLU A 45 -10.69 -8.13 1.84
N GLN A 46 -9.57 -8.87 1.81
CA GLN A 46 -9.37 -9.98 2.74
C GLN A 46 -9.28 -9.51 4.20
N ALA A 47 -8.65 -8.37 4.47
CA ALA A 47 -8.63 -7.80 5.82
C ALA A 47 -10.03 -7.38 6.30
N LEU A 48 -10.84 -6.79 5.42
CA LEU A 48 -12.23 -6.43 5.72
C LEU A 48 -13.09 -7.67 5.96
N GLN A 49 -12.94 -8.73 5.15
CA GLN A 49 -13.63 -9.99 5.39
C GLN A 49 -13.24 -10.61 6.74
N ILE A 50 -11.96 -10.56 7.13
CA ILE A 50 -11.54 -11.01 8.47
C ILE A 50 -12.24 -10.18 9.55
N SER A 51 -12.31 -8.86 9.39
CA SER A 51 -13.01 -7.95 10.29
C SER A 51 -14.49 -8.29 10.44
N GLU A 52 -15.20 -8.47 9.33
CA GLU A 52 -16.64 -8.76 9.31
C GLU A 52 -17.00 -10.14 9.89
N ASN A 53 -16.09 -11.11 9.78
CA ASN A 53 -16.30 -12.48 10.27
C ASN A 53 -15.69 -12.74 11.66
N SER A 54 -15.14 -11.70 12.30
CA SER A 54 -14.54 -11.78 13.64
C SER A 54 -15.57 -11.49 14.73
N ASP A 55 -15.50 -12.23 15.84
CA ASP A 55 -16.24 -11.92 17.07
C ASP A 55 -15.57 -10.79 17.90
N ASP A 56 -14.28 -10.53 17.63
CA ASP A 56 -13.49 -9.44 18.23
C ASP A 56 -13.57 -8.17 17.36
N ASP A 57 -13.47 -6.99 17.98
CA ASP A 57 -13.31 -5.70 17.27
C ASP A 57 -12.01 -5.72 16.44
N VAL A 58 -12.11 -5.51 15.14
CA VAL A 58 -10.94 -5.47 14.25
C VAL A 58 -10.75 -4.05 13.72
N GLU A 59 -9.52 -3.54 13.80
CA GLU A 59 -9.13 -2.26 13.19
C GLU A 59 -8.18 -2.54 12.01
N VAL A 60 -8.56 -2.07 10.82
CA VAL A 60 -7.80 -2.22 9.58
C VAL A 60 -7.08 -0.91 9.27
N THR A 61 -5.75 -0.94 9.33
CA THR A 61 -4.89 0.19 8.95
C THR A 61 -4.21 -0.10 7.61
N VAL A 62 -4.44 0.74 6.61
CA VAL A 62 -3.73 0.66 5.33
C VAL A 62 -2.45 1.49 5.37
N LEU A 63 -1.37 0.98 4.78
CA LEU A 63 -0.04 1.58 4.89
C LEU A 63 0.65 1.57 3.53
N THR A 64 1.12 2.73 3.09
CA THR A 64 1.88 2.89 1.84
C THR A 64 3.22 3.58 2.06
N VAL A 65 4.17 3.30 1.18
CA VAL A 65 5.42 4.03 1.01
C VAL A 65 5.43 4.55 -0.42
N GLY A 66 5.59 5.86 -0.61
CA GLY A 66 5.58 6.44 -1.95
C GLY A 66 5.51 7.97 -1.95
N PRO A 67 5.50 8.59 -3.14
CA PRO A 67 5.39 10.04 -3.29
C PRO A 67 4.05 10.57 -2.78
N GLU A 68 3.88 11.90 -2.73
CA GLU A 68 2.64 12.59 -2.32
C GLU A 68 1.38 11.97 -2.96
N ASP A 69 1.41 11.65 -4.25
CA ASP A 69 0.27 11.09 -5.00
C ASP A 69 -0.14 9.68 -4.53
N ALA A 70 0.73 8.96 -3.82
CA ALA A 70 0.39 7.67 -3.22
C ALA A 70 -0.76 7.76 -2.19
N LYS A 71 -1.11 8.98 -1.75
CA LYS A 71 -2.32 9.25 -0.95
C LYS A 71 -3.59 8.83 -1.67
N ASP A 72 -3.62 8.79 -3.00
CA ASP A 72 -4.81 8.36 -3.75
C ASP A 72 -5.07 6.86 -3.59
N ALA A 73 -4.02 6.03 -3.53
CA ALA A 73 -4.16 4.62 -3.18
C ALA A 73 -4.73 4.44 -1.76
N LEU A 74 -4.27 5.25 -0.79
CA LEU A 74 -4.80 5.23 0.57
C LEU A 74 -6.26 5.68 0.62
N ARG A 75 -6.63 6.75 -0.09
CA ARG A 75 -8.03 7.25 -0.18
C ARG A 75 -8.95 6.19 -0.76
N LYS A 76 -8.50 5.48 -1.81
CA LYS A 76 -9.24 4.35 -2.38
C LYS A 76 -9.44 3.25 -1.34
N ALA A 77 -8.39 2.83 -0.63
CA ALA A 77 -8.48 1.77 0.38
C ALA A 77 -9.34 2.17 1.60
N LEU A 78 -9.27 3.44 2.04
CA LEU A 78 -10.20 4.00 3.04
C LEU A 78 -11.65 3.96 2.53
N SER A 79 -11.87 4.29 1.26
CA SER A 79 -13.20 4.22 0.64
C SER A 79 -13.74 2.79 0.51
N MET A 80 -12.86 1.78 0.49
CA MET A 80 -13.25 0.37 0.51
C MET A 80 -13.71 -0.08 1.91
N GLY A 81 -13.25 0.58 2.97
CA GLY A 81 -13.67 0.29 4.35
C GLY A 81 -12.56 0.26 5.39
N ALA A 82 -11.30 0.54 5.03
CA ALA A 82 -10.22 0.62 6.02
C ALA A 82 -10.44 1.79 7.01
N ASP A 83 -10.07 1.59 8.28
CA ASP A 83 -10.33 2.56 9.36
C ASP A 83 -9.31 3.69 9.39
N LYS A 84 -8.04 3.38 9.11
CA LYS A 84 -6.90 4.30 9.20
C LYS A 84 -5.97 4.14 8.02
N ALA A 85 -5.25 5.22 7.72
CA ALA A 85 -4.20 5.23 6.72
C ALA A 85 -2.88 5.77 7.28
N ILE A 86 -1.78 5.16 6.87
CA ILE A 86 -0.41 5.59 7.15
C ILE A 86 0.30 5.80 5.81
N HIS A 87 0.85 6.98 5.62
CA HIS A 87 1.70 7.31 4.49
C HIS A 87 3.11 7.55 4.98
N VAL A 88 4.06 6.77 4.47
CA VAL A 88 5.49 7.06 4.63
C VAL A 88 5.97 7.76 3.37
N GLU A 89 6.32 9.03 3.53
CA GLU A 89 6.75 9.92 2.46
C GLU A 89 8.10 10.52 2.86
N ASP A 90 9.11 10.30 2.01
CA ASP A 90 10.45 10.84 2.16
C ASP A 90 11.12 10.83 0.78
N ASP A 91 11.63 11.98 0.34
CA ASP A 91 12.26 12.14 -0.97
C ASP A 91 13.50 11.24 -1.14
N ASP A 92 14.18 10.91 -0.03
CA ASP A 92 15.34 10.01 -0.03
C ASP A 92 14.97 8.54 -0.36
N LEU A 93 13.68 8.21 -0.40
CA LEU A 93 13.18 6.87 -0.80
C LEU A 93 13.00 6.72 -2.31
N HIS A 94 13.18 7.78 -3.10
CA HIS A 94 13.08 7.69 -4.55
C HIS A 94 14.01 6.63 -5.15
N GLY A 95 13.47 5.80 -6.04
CA GLY A 95 14.23 4.70 -6.67
C GLY A 95 14.60 3.53 -5.75
N THR A 96 14.09 3.47 -4.51
CA THR A 96 14.35 2.36 -3.59
C THR A 96 13.80 1.03 -4.14
N ASP A 97 14.59 -0.04 -4.01
CA ASP A 97 14.19 -1.39 -4.42
C ASP A 97 13.21 -2.05 -3.43
N ALA A 98 12.80 -3.29 -3.74
CA ALA A 98 11.90 -4.05 -2.87
C ALA A 98 12.49 -4.33 -1.47
N ILE A 99 13.82 -4.53 -1.36
CA ILE A 99 14.47 -4.84 -0.09
C ILE A 99 14.50 -3.61 0.80
N GLY A 100 14.91 -2.45 0.28
CA GLY A 100 14.88 -1.18 1.01
C GLY A 100 13.46 -0.79 1.42
N THR A 101 12.50 -0.92 0.49
CA THR A 101 11.09 -0.64 0.78
C THR A 101 10.55 -1.57 1.87
N SER A 102 10.92 -2.86 1.86
CA SER A 102 10.50 -3.81 2.90
C SER A 102 11.00 -3.43 4.30
N LEU A 103 12.20 -2.84 4.42
CA LEU A 103 12.74 -2.37 5.69
C LEU A 103 11.94 -1.17 6.22
N VAL A 104 11.60 -0.23 5.34
CA VAL A 104 10.77 0.94 5.68
C VAL A 104 9.38 0.50 6.12
N LEU A 105 8.73 -0.38 5.33
CA LEU A 105 7.43 -0.98 5.67
C LEU A 105 7.50 -1.68 7.03
N ALA A 106 8.51 -2.51 7.29
CA ALA A 106 8.66 -3.20 8.56
C ALA A 106 8.71 -2.23 9.75
N LYS A 107 9.46 -1.12 9.63
CA LYS A 107 9.53 -0.10 10.68
C LYS A 107 8.24 0.68 10.87
N ALA A 108 7.53 0.96 9.78
CA ALA A 108 6.24 1.64 9.85
C ALA A 108 5.17 0.74 10.47
N VAL A 109 5.15 -0.56 10.12
CA VAL A 109 4.28 -1.59 10.68
C VAL A 109 4.55 -1.79 12.19
N GLU A 110 5.82 -1.93 12.60
CA GLU A 110 6.21 -2.00 14.02
C GLU A 110 5.72 -0.78 14.81
N LYS A 111 5.84 0.42 14.24
CA LYS A 111 5.41 1.67 14.87
C LYS A 111 3.89 1.79 14.96
N ALA A 112 3.15 1.29 13.97
CA ALA A 112 1.69 1.26 13.98
C ALA A 112 1.15 0.33 15.07
N GLY A 113 1.85 -0.79 15.30
CA GLY A 113 1.40 -1.87 16.16
C GLY A 113 0.37 -2.74 15.44
N TYR A 114 0.62 -4.04 15.41
CA TYR A 114 -0.14 -4.98 14.59
C TYR A 114 -0.22 -6.34 15.28
N ASP A 115 -1.23 -7.12 14.89
CA ASP A 115 -1.39 -8.51 15.25
C ASP A 115 -1.35 -9.41 14.00
N LEU A 116 -1.77 -8.87 12.85
CA LEU A 116 -1.67 -9.48 11.52
C LEU A 116 -1.20 -8.44 10.49
N VAL A 117 -0.35 -8.87 9.55
CA VAL A 117 0.03 -8.09 8.37
C VAL A 117 -0.46 -8.81 7.12
N VAL A 118 -1.11 -8.10 6.22
CA VAL A 118 -1.58 -8.59 4.93
C VAL A 118 -0.95 -7.75 3.82
N SER A 119 -0.50 -8.39 2.75
CA SER A 119 0.10 -7.73 1.58
C SER A 119 -0.46 -8.36 0.32
N GLY A 120 -0.49 -7.60 -0.79
CA GLY A 120 -0.71 -8.18 -2.11
C GLY A 120 0.37 -9.20 -2.46
N MET A 121 0.05 -10.08 -3.41
CA MET A 121 0.97 -11.14 -3.86
C MET A 121 2.26 -10.57 -4.48
N ALA A 122 2.14 -9.47 -5.22
CA ALA A 122 3.22 -8.77 -5.91
C ALA A 122 2.72 -7.36 -6.27
N SER A 123 3.60 -6.51 -6.77
CA SER A 123 3.20 -5.29 -7.49
C SER A 123 3.12 -5.53 -8.99
N THR A 124 2.31 -4.75 -9.70
CA THR A 124 2.08 -4.88 -11.15
C THR A 124 3.09 -4.11 -12.01
N ASP A 125 3.95 -3.31 -11.39
CA ASP A 125 4.89 -2.36 -12.00
C ASP A 125 6.36 -2.62 -11.65
N GLY A 126 6.65 -3.44 -10.63
CA GLY A 126 8.01 -3.79 -10.19
C GLY A 126 8.30 -5.28 -10.26
N THR A 127 9.52 -5.63 -10.70
CA THR A 127 10.12 -6.98 -10.65
C THR A 127 11.44 -6.96 -9.91
#